data_AF-A0A952Z8X2-F1
#
_entry.id   AF-A0A952Z8X2-F1
#
_cell.length_a   1.000
_cell.length_b   1.000
_cell.length_c   1.000
_cell.angle_alpha   90.00
_cell.angle_beta   90.00
_cell.angle_gamma   90.00
#
_symmetry.space_group_name_H-M   'P 1'
#
loop_
_entity.id
_entity.type
_entity.pdbx_description
1 polymer ?
#
loop_
_entity_poly.entity_id
_entity_poly.type
_entity_poly.pdbx_seq_one_letter_code
_entity_poly.pdbx_strand_id
1 'polypeptide(L)'
;MEKAIETFLTRPDFYRSYNLHVRPFDFDPRTDLIRIPGNDAGVFTKGHEWVRDFGRGYRHAVLVFDREYGTDADATTLRDELCARVCATGWDHDRFCVVVIDPELEAWIWQRNQRVATPLKFNSVADMVAAVRAAGLEWGDGEAKPSRPKEALQAVVRQRGLGWSSAIHRSIISEISLVGCQDPAFVELRSALQGWFPREVNS
;
A
#
# COMPACT_ATOMS: atom_id res chain seq x y z
N MET A 1 -8.03 -2.35 -0.59
CA MET A 1 -6.88 -2.02 -1.44
C MET A 1 -7.16 -0.92 -2.45
N GLU A 2 -7.96 -1.17 -3.50
CA GLU A 2 -8.27 -0.25 -4.60
C GLU A 2 -8.53 1.20 -4.15
N LYS A 3 -9.51 1.42 -3.26
CA LYS A 3 -9.88 2.77 -2.82
C LYS A 3 -8.76 3.53 -2.11
N ALA A 4 -7.84 2.83 -1.45
CA ALA A 4 -6.71 3.46 -0.78
C ALA A 4 -5.67 3.95 -1.80
N ILE A 5 -5.36 3.13 -2.80
CA ILE A 5 -4.47 3.48 -3.90
C ILE A 5 -5.06 4.65 -4.69
N GLU A 6 -6.35 4.57 -5.04
CA GLU A 6 -7.09 5.66 -5.68
C GLU A 6 -6.94 6.96 -4.88
N THR A 7 -7.25 6.91 -3.59
CA THR A 7 -7.21 8.09 -2.73
C THR A 7 -5.79 8.66 -2.66
N PHE A 8 -4.77 7.82 -2.56
CA PHE A 8 -3.38 8.25 -2.49
C PHE A 8 -2.90 8.94 -3.78
N LEU A 9 -3.16 8.32 -4.95
CA LEU A 9 -2.69 8.81 -6.25
C LEU A 9 -3.53 9.98 -6.81
N THR A 10 -4.74 10.22 -6.29
CA THR A 10 -5.58 11.35 -6.69
C THR A 10 -5.43 12.59 -5.81
N ARG A 11 -4.60 12.53 -4.76
CA ARG A 11 -4.33 13.69 -3.90
C ARG A 11 -3.61 14.79 -4.67
N PRO A 12 -4.04 16.07 -4.57
CA PRO A 12 -3.40 17.18 -5.29
C PRO A 12 -1.88 17.32 -5.05
N ASP A 13 -1.37 16.75 -3.97
CA ASP A 13 0.02 16.83 -3.53
C ASP A 13 0.78 15.49 -3.53
N PHE A 14 0.27 14.43 -4.17
CA PHE A 14 0.87 13.09 -4.13
C PHE A 14 2.35 13.06 -4.59
N TYR A 15 2.71 13.91 -5.55
CA TYR A 15 4.06 13.99 -6.15
C TYR A 15 5.07 14.78 -5.29
N ARG A 16 4.63 15.41 -4.19
CA ARG A 16 5.51 16.24 -3.36
C ARG A 16 6.60 15.43 -2.66
N SER A 17 7.65 16.14 -2.24
CA SER A 17 8.89 15.56 -1.70
C SER A 17 8.71 14.75 -0.42
N TYR A 18 7.69 15.06 0.39
CA TYR A 18 7.37 14.30 1.57
C TYR A 18 6.63 12.99 1.26
N ASN A 19 5.91 12.93 0.13
CA ASN A 19 5.14 11.76 -0.30
C ASN A 19 6.00 10.85 -1.20
N LEU A 20 5.81 10.90 -2.52
CA LEU A 20 6.52 10.06 -3.48
C LEU A 20 7.81 10.69 -4.00
N HIS A 21 7.98 12.00 -3.90
CA HIS A 21 9.14 12.71 -4.48
C HIS A 21 9.33 12.40 -5.97
N VAL A 22 8.27 12.55 -6.76
CA VAL A 22 8.25 12.29 -8.21
C VAL A 22 7.88 13.56 -8.97
N ARG A 23 8.13 13.59 -10.29
CA ARG A 23 7.46 14.57 -11.15
C ARG A 23 5.97 14.23 -11.27
N PRO A 24 5.07 15.21 -11.46
CA PRO A 24 3.67 14.92 -11.74
C PRO A 24 3.52 14.01 -12.96
N PHE A 25 2.53 13.11 -12.90
CA PHE A 25 2.11 12.26 -14.01
C PHE A 25 0.59 12.16 -14.04
N ASP A 26 0.03 11.91 -15.21
CA ASP A 26 -1.41 11.74 -15.40
C ASP A 26 -1.85 10.38 -14.83
N PHE A 27 -2.93 10.40 -14.05
CA PHE A 27 -3.55 9.21 -13.48
C PHE A 27 -5.06 9.44 -13.39
N ASP A 28 -5.84 8.69 -14.19
CA ASP A 28 -7.29 8.62 -14.09
C ASP A 28 -7.69 7.28 -13.46
N PRO A 29 -8.19 7.27 -12.21
CA PRO A 29 -8.53 6.02 -11.53
C PRO A 29 -9.63 5.21 -12.24
N ARG A 30 -10.39 5.80 -13.18
CA ARG A 30 -11.42 5.07 -13.93
C ARG A 30 -10.83 4.18 -15.02
N THR A 31 -9.63 4.49 -15.52
CA THR A 31 -8.98 3.77 -16.61
C THR A 31 -7.68 3.10 -16.17
N ASP A 32 -6.97 3.71 -15.23
CA ASP A 32 -5.60 3.35 -14.86
C ASP A 32 -5.55 2.49 -13.59
N LEU A 33 -6.64 2.45 -12.81
CA LEU A 33 -6.79 1.58 -11.64
C LEU A 33 -7.74 0.43 -11.97
N ILE A 34 -7.16 -0.75 -12.18
CA ILE A 34 -7.90 -1.91 -12.67
C ILE A 34 -7.98 -2.95 -11.56
N ARG A 35 -9.19 -3.18 -11.08
CA ARG A 35 -9.47 -4.32 -10.21
C ARG A 35 -9.63 -5.57 -11.06
N ILE A 36 -8.69 -6.50 -10.93
CA ILE A 36 -8.77 -7.79 -11.61
C ILE A 36 -9.93 -8.61 -11.01
N PRO A 37 -10.86 -9.13 -11.84
CA PRO A 37 -11.95 -9.98 -11.38
C PRO A 37 -11.46 -11.30 -10.77
N GLY A 38 -12.06 -11.70 -9.65
CA GLY A 38 -11.62 -12.83 -8.81
C GLY A 38 -11.30 -12.35 -7.40
N ASN A 39 -11.20 -13.26 -6.44
CA ASN A 39 -10.50 -12.94 -5.17
C ASN A 39 -9.01 -12.71 -5.49
N ASP A 40 -8.18 -12.26 -4.53
CA ASP A 40 -6.76 -12.01 -4.78
C ASP A 40 -6.02 -13.26 -5.32
N ALA A 41 -6.49 -14.49 -5.02
CA ALA A 41 -6.05 -15.73 -5.69
C ALA A 41 -6.14 -15.68 -7.24
N GLY A 42 -7.10 -14.94 -7.80
CA GLY A 42 -7.24 -14.64 -9.22
C GLY A 42 -6.16 -13.69 -9.75
N VAL A 43 -5.69 -12.72 -8.95
CA VAL A 43 -4.53 -11.87 -9.28
C VAL A 43 -3.27 -12.72 -9.31
N PHE A 44 -3.08 -13.61 -8.35
CA PHE A 44 -1.93 -14.53 -8.36
C PHE A 44 -1.94 -15.41 -9.62
N THR A 45 -3.08 -16.05 -9.91
CA THR A 45 -3.18 -17.05 -10.98
C THR A 45 -3.26 -16.43 -12.37
N LYS A 46 -3.88 -15.25 -12.53
CA LYS A 46 -4.17 -14.64 -13.85
C LYS A 46 -3.71 -13.20 -14.01
N GLY A 47 -3.18 -12.54 -12.98
CA GLY A 47 -2.84 -11.11 -13.07
C GLY A 47 -1.83 -10.78 -14.17
N HIS A 48 -0.89 -11.68 -14.43
CA HIS A 48 0.03 -11.57 -15.56
C HIS A 48 -0.67 -11.60 -16.93
N GLU A 49 -1.77 -12.35 -17.08
CA GLU A 49 -2.56 -12.38 -18.32
C GLU A 49 -3.24 -11.04 -18.59
N TRP A 50 -3.74 -10.35 -17.56
CA TRP A 50 -4.34 -9.02 -17.70
C TRP A 50 -3.30 -7.97 -18.09
N VAL A 51 -2.10 -8.02 -17.49
CA VAL A 51 -1.02 -7.08 -17.79
C VAL A 51 -0.55 -7.20 -19.24
N ARG A 52 -0.63 -8.39 -19.84
CA ARG A 52 -0.38 -8.60 -21.27
C ARG A 52 -1.25 -7.68 -22.15
N ASP A 53 -2.55 -7.61 -21.85
CA ASP A 53 -3.51 -6.86 -22.66
C ASP A 53 -3.32 -5.33 -22.54
N PHE A 54 -2.75 -4.86 -21.44
CA PHE A 54 -2.44 -3.45 -21.20
C PHE A 54 -1.07 -3.00 -21.73
N GLY A 55 -0.21 -3.94 -22.15
CA GLY A 55 1.18 -3.69 -22.58
C GLY A 55 1.36 -2.71 -23.74
N ARG A 56 0.30 -2.48 -24.53
CA ARG A 56 0.32 -1.55 -25.67
C ARG A 56 -0.16 -0.13 -25.33
N GLY A 57 -0.92 0.04 -24.25
CA GLY A 57 -1.50 1.34 -23.87
C GLY A 57 -0.71 2.08 -22.79
N TYR A 58 0.06 1.35 -21.97
CA TYR A 58 0.73 1.89 -20.80
C TYR A 58 2.25 1.77 -20.88
N ARG A 59 2.95 2.83 -20.44
CA ARG A 59 4.43 2.84 -20.37
C ARG A 59 4.94 2.02 -19.20
N HIS A 60 4.24 2.10 -18.07
CA HIS A 60 4.58 1.43 -16.82
C HIS A 60 3.36 0.72 -16.24
N ALA A 61 3.57 -0.35 -15.48
CA ALA A 61 2.51 -1.07 -14.77
C ALA A 61 2.91 -1.36 -13.32
N VAL A 62 1.95 -1.25 -12.40
CA VAL A 62 2.10 -1.69 -11.01
C VAL A 62 1.10 -2.81 -10.76
N LEU A 63 1.58 -3.96 -10.32
CA LEU A 63 0.74 -5.04 -9.84
C LEU A 63 0.80 -5.03 -8.31
N VAL A 64 -0.35 -4.88 -7.66
CA VAL A 64 -0.45 -4.92 -6.20
C VAL A 64 -1.17 -6.19 -5.79
N PHE A 65 -0.58 -6.93 -4.85
CA PHE A 65 -1.08 -8.21 -4.37
C PHE A 65 -1.15 -8.22 -2.85
N ASP A 66 -2.25 -8.74 -2.29
CA ASP A 66 -2.44 -8.92 -0.85
C ASP A 66 -2.06 -10.35 -0.43
N ARG A 67 -1.10 -10.52 0.47
CA ARG A 67 -0.61 -11.85 0.87
C ARG A 67 -1.63 -12.61 1.72
N GLU A 68 -2.53 -11.94 2.46
CA GLU A 68 -3.49 -12.57 3.37
C GLU A 68 -4.39 -13.62 2.67
N TYR A 69 -4.50 -13.59 1.34
CA TYR A 69 -5.56 -14.26 0.58
C TYR A 69 -5.17 -15.54 -0.21
N GLY A 70 -4.06 -16.24 0.05
CA GLY A 70 -3.93 -17.57 -0.59
C GLY A 70 -2.64 -18.37 -0.60
N THR A 71 -1.65 -18.13 0.27
CA THR A 71 -0.42 -18.95 0.26
C THR A 71 0.41 -18.78 1.55
N ASP A 72 1.10 -19.85 1.95
CA ASP A 72 2.06 -19.82 3.06
C ASP A 72 3.44 -19.26 2.64
N ALA A 73 3.67 -19.08 1.34
CA ALA A 73 4.90 -18.50 0.83
C ALA A 73 5.13 -17.08 1.38
N ASP A 74 6.40 -16.72 1.59
CA ASP A 74 6.76 -15.37 2.00
C ASP A 74 6.57 -14.34 0.86
N ALA A 75 6.49 -13.06 1.23
CA ALA A 75 6.24 -11.97 0.29
C ALA A 75 7.31 -11.89 -0.81
N THR A 76 8.57 -12.20 -0.50
CA THR A 76 9.69 -12.16 -1.45
C THR A 76 9.52 -13.22 -2.54
N THR A 77 9.21 -14.45 -2.14
CA THR A 77 8.99 -15.58 -3.04
C THR A 77 7.84 -15.30 -3.99
N LEU A 78 6.73 -14.77 -3.45
CA LEU A 78 5.57 -14.39 -4.26
C LEU A 78 5.88 -13.28 -5.25
N ARG A 79 6.63 -12.25 -4.80
CA ARG A 79 7.05 -11.15 -5.65
C ARG A 79 7.89 -11.67 -6.82
N ASP A 80 8.89 -12.50 -6.55
CA ASP A 80 9.78 -13.05 -7.58
C ASP A 80 9.03 -13.92 -8.59
N GLU A 81 8.10 -14.75 -8.11
CA GLU A 81 7.25 -15.57 -8.98
C GLU A 81 6.34 -14.72 -9.88
N LEU A 82 5.69 -13.70 -9.32
CA LEU A 82 4.85 -12.78 -10.08
C LEU A 82 5.68 -11.97 -11.08
N CYS A 83 6.87 -11.50 -10.71
CA CYS A 83 7.79 -10.83 -11.63
C CYS A 83 8.15 -11.72 -12.81
N ALA A 84 8.51 -12.98 -12.56
CA ALA A 84 8.82 -13.94 -13.63
C ALA A 84 7.63 -14.16 -14.57
N ARG A 85 6.42 -14.27 -14.02
CA ARG A 85 5.18 -14.41 -14.81
C ARG A 85 4.89 -13.17 -15.66
N VAL A 86 5.12 -11.96 -15.16
CA VAL A 86 4.93 -10.71 -15.92
C VAL A 86 5.97 -10.61 -17.05
N CYS A 87 7.25 -10.88 -16.77
CA CYS A 87 8.29 -10.92 -17.79
C CYS A 87 7.94 -11.90 -18.93
N ALA A 88 7.39 -13.08 -18.60
CA ALA A 88 6.95 -14.06 -19.59
C ALA A 88 5.82 -13.57 -20.52
N THR A 89 5.18 -12.43 -20.21
CA THR A 89 4.18 -11.79 -21.08
C THR A 89 4.76 -10.78 -22.07
N GLY A 90 6.08 -10.54 -22.02
CA GLY A 90 6.78 -9.61 -22.90
C GLY A 90 6.94 -8.19 -22.35
N TRP A 91 6.65 -7.99 -21.07
CA TRP A 91 6.97 -6.73 -20.38
C TRP A 91 8.44 -6.70 -19.95
N ASP A 92 9.11 -5.59 -20.22
CA ASP A 92 10.47 -5.35 -19.74
C ASP A 92 10.48 -5.14 -18.22
N HIS A 93 11.49 -5.68 -17.54
CA HIS A 93 11.60 -5.65 -16.08
C HIS A 93 11.64 -4.22 -15.49
N ASP A 94 12.11 -3.24 -16.26
CA ASP A 94 12.15 -1.82 -15.87
C ASP A 94 10.80 -1.11 -16.09
N ARG A 95 9.84 -1.75 -16.76
CA ARG A 95 8.53 -1.18 -17.07
C ARG A 95 7.42 -1.66 -16.15
N PHE A 96 7.68 -2.54 -15.20
CA PHE A 96 6.69 -2.90 -14.20
C PHE A 96 7.27 -3.04 -12.80
N CYS A 97 6.39 -2.99 -11.81
CA CYS A 97 6.71 -3.28 -10.42
C CYS A 97 5.63 -4.18 -9.84
N VAL A 98 6.05 -5.24 -9.14
CA VAL A 98 5.15 -6.08 -8.35
C VAL A 98 5.33 -5.69 -6.88
N VAL A 99 4.23 -5.35 -6.24
CA VAL A 99 4.15 -4.95 -4.83
C VAL A 99 3.33 -6.00 -4.10
N VAL A 100 3.97 -6.77 -3.23
CA VAL A 100 3.29 -7.75 -2.37
C VAL A 100 3.14 -7.15 -0.98
N ILE A 101 1.90 -6.88 -0.60
CA ILE A 101 1.56 -6.32 0.70
C ILE A 101 1.48 -7.46 1.71
N ASP A 102 2.19 -7.30 2.83
CA ASP A 102 2.33 -8.31 3.88
C ASP A 102 2.15 -7.69 5.28
N PRO A 103 1.17 -8.12 6.09
CA PRO A 103 0.14 -9.11 5.74
C PRO A 103 -0.94 -8.53 4.80
N GLU A 104 -1.26 -7.25 4.93
CA GLU A 104 -2.39 -6.58 4.26
C GLU A 104 -2.20 -5.05 4.21
N LEU A 105 -3.06 -4.33 3.48
CA LEU A 105 -2.89 -2.90 3.19
C LEU A 105 -2.79 -2.01 4.43
N GLU A 106 -3.52 -2.34 5.50
CA GLU A 106 -3.47 -1.62 6.76
C GLU A 106 -2.06 -1.58 7.36
N ALA A 107 -1.13 -2.45 6.93
CA ALA A 107 0.29 -2.35 7.26
C ALA A 107 0.88 -0.98 6.91
N TRP A 108 0.46 -0.36 5.81
CA TRP A 108 0.99 0.94 5.34
C TRP A 108 0.52 2.12 6.21
N ILE A 109 -0.60 1.93 6.92
CA ILE A 109 -1.15 2.92 7.83
C ILE A 109 -0.27 3.05 9.07
N TRP A 110 0.25 1.94 9.57
CA TRP A 110 0.95 1.90 10.83
C TRP A 110 2.36 2.44 10.72
N GLN A 111 2.62 3.47 11.51
CA GLN A 111 3.94 4.04 11.72
C GLN A 111 4.02 4.45 13.20
N ARG A 112 5.18 4.27 13.83
CA ARG A 112 5.42 4.71 15.21
C ARG A 112 5.68 6.20 15.31
N ASN A 113 4.72 7.02 14.89
CA ASN A 113 4.84 8.48 14.94
C ASN A 113 3.50 9.17 15.22
N GLN A 114 3.55 10.46 15.52
CA GLN A 114 2.36 11.25 15.87
C GLN A 114 1.39 11.43 14.70
N ARG A 115 1.84 11.27 13.45
CA ARG A 115 0.97 11.42 12.26
C ARG A 115 -0.08 10.31 12.18
N VAL A 116 0.17 9.16 12.81
CA VAL A 116 -0.80 8.06 12.93
C VAL A 116 -1.57 8.16 14.25
N ALA A 117 -0.89 8.52 15.34
CA ALA A 117 -1.52 8.62 16.65
C ALA A 117 -2.60 9.71 16.72
N THR A 118 -2.35 10.90 16.17
CA THR A 118 -3.27 12.04 16.25
C THR A 118 -4.62 11.80 15.55
N PRO A 119 -4.69 11.31 14.30
CA PRO A 119 -5.97 10.97 13.65
C PRO A 119 -6.77 9.90 14.41
N LEU A 120 -6.07 8.96 15.05
CA LEU A 120 -6.67 7.94 15.91
C LEU A 120 -7.04 8.46 17.31
N LYS A 121 -6.94 9.79 17.53
CA LYS A 121 -7.23 10.50 18.77
C LYS A 121 -6.33 10.08 19.94
N PHE A 122 -5.11 9.63 19.72
CA PHE A 122 -4.14 9.41 20.78
C PHE A 122 -3.29 10.66 21.02
N ASN A 123 -2.97 10.93 22.29
CA ASN A 123 -2.13 12.06 22.68
C ASN A 123 -0.64 11.76 22.49
N SER A 124 -0.27 10.48 22.51
CA SER A 124 1.10 10.03 22.29
C SER A 124 1.16 8.72 21.51
N VAL A 125 2.32 8.48 20.87
CA VAL A 125 2.63 7.19 20.23
C VAL A 125 2.62 6.07 21.26
N ALA A 126 3.07 6.33 22.49
CA ALA A 126 3.07 5.36 23.58
C ALA A 126 1.65 4.91 23.94
N ASP A 127 0.69 5.84 24.03
CA ASP A 127 -0.72 5.52 24.31
C ASP A 127 -1.34 4.66 23.20
N MET A 128 -1.01 4.97 21.94
CA MET A 128 -1.47 4.20 20.78
C MET A 128 -0.94 2.76 20.84
N VAL A 129 0.36 2.58 21.09
CA VAL A 129 0.98 1.25 21.22
C VAL A 129 0.38 0.49 22.41
N ALA A 130 0.20 1.17 23.55
CA ALA A 130 -0.43 0.58 24.73
C ALA A 130 -1.87 0.13 24.46
N ALA A 131 -2.65 0.91 23.71
CA ALA A 131 -4.03 0.58 23.35
C ALA A 131 -4.14 -0.65 22.43
N VAL A 132 -3.20 -0.81 21.48
CA VAL A 132 -3.10 -2.02 20.65
C VAL A 132 -2.77 -3.24 21.52
N ARG A 133 -1.78 -3.12 22.41
CA ARG A 133 -1.39 -4.21 23.34
C ARG A 133 -2.52 -4.57 24.31
N ALA A 134 -3.25 -3.58 24.82
CA ALA A 134 -4.41 -3.79 25.68
C ALA A 134 -5.57 -4.51 24.98
N ALA A 135 -5.60 -4.48 23.64
CA ALA A 135 -6.54 -5.27 22.84
C ALA A 135 -6.11 -6.73 22.64
N GLY A 136 -4.98 -7.16 23.22
CA GLY A 136 -4.43 -8.50 23.06
C GLY A 136 -3.68 -8.71 21.74
N LEU A 137 -3.26 -7.64 21.07
CA LEU A 137 -2.52 -7.70 19.80
C LEU A 137 -1.05 -7.36 20.01
N GLU A 138 -0.18 -8.07 19.30
CA GLU A 138 1.27 -7.90 19.45
C GLU A 138 1.77 -6.70 18.64
N TRP A 139 2.57 -5.88 19.30
CA TRP A 139 3.37 -4.84 18.66
C TRP A 139 4.72 -4.79 19.36
N GLY A 140 5.69 -5.55 18.86
CA GLY A 140 7.01 -5.74 19.47
C GLY A 140 7.80 -4.45 19.60
N ASP A 141 8.67 -4.33 20.60
CA ASP A 141 9.52 -3.15 20.74
C ASP A 141 10.47 -3.03 19.54
N GLY A 142 10.57 -1.84 18.92
CA GLY A 142 11.29 -1.62 17.67
C GLY A 142 10.46 -1.82 16.39
N GLU A 143 9.35 -2.55 16.42
CA GLU A 143 8.57 -2.87 15.21
C GLU A 143 7.82 -1.65 14.64
N ALA A 144 7.89 -1.42 13.33
CA ALA A 144 7.24 -0.28 12.69
C ALA A 144 5.70 -0.36 12.74
N LYS A 145 5.16 -1.58 12.76
CA LYS A 145 3.72 -1.91 12.70
C LYS A 145 3.37 -3.08 13.64
N PRO A 146 2.10 -3.22 14.07
CA PRO A 146 1.65 -4.41 14.80
C PRO A 146 1.60 -5.65 13.90
N SER A 147 1.62 -6.86 14.50
CA SER A 147 1.62 -8.13 13.76
C SER A 147 0.32 -8.39 12.99
N ARG A 148 -0.78 -7.78 13.45
CA ARG A 148 -2.13 -7.87 12.87
C ARG A 148 -2.70 -6.47 12.59
N PRO A 149 -2.25 -5.81 11.50
CA PRO A 149 -2.55 -4.40 11.19
C PRO A 149 -4.02 -4.01 11.20
N LYS A 150 -4.90 -4.76 10.54
CA LYS A 150 -6.32 -4.44 10.42
C LYS A 150 -7.05 -4.70 11.71
N GLU A 151 -6.78 -5.80 12.40
CA GLU A 151 -7.39 -6.08 13.69
C GLU A 151 -6.94 -5.04 14.72
N ALA A 152 -5.68 -4.60 14.67
CA ALA A 152 -5.19 -3.51 15.50
C ALA A 152 -5.95 -2.22 15.20
N LEU A 153 -6.18 -1.91 13.92
CA LEU A 153 -6.87 -0.68 13.52
C LEU A 153 -8.33 -0.74 13.97
N GLN A 154 -8.99 -1.88 13.77
CA GLN A 154 -10.34 -2.16 14.24
C GLN A 154 -10.48 -2.00 15.75
N ALA A 155 -9.53 -2.57 16.50
CA ALA A 155 -9.53 -2.51 17.94
C ALA A 155 -9.41 -1.06 18.45
N VAL A 156 -8.44 -0.29 17.96
CA VAL A 156 -8.24 1.09 18.43
C VAL A 156 -9.37 2.01 17.99
N VAL A 157 -9.87 1.88 16.76
CA VAL A 157 -11.00 2.67 16.26
C VAL A 157 -12.24 2.42 17.14
N ARG A 158 -12.53 1.15 17.45
CA ARG A 158 -13.61 0.78 18.37
C ARG A 158 -13.40 1.33 19.79
N GLN A 159 -12.21 1.18 20.36
CA GLN A 159 -11.88 1.70 21.70
C GLN A 159 -12.06 3.21 21.80
N ARG A 160 -11.75 3.96 20.73
CA ARG A 160 -11.84 5.42 20.70
C ARG A 160 -13.23 5.95 20.28
N GLY A 161 -14.21 5.06 20.11
CA GLY A 161 -15.56 5.43 19.67
C GLY A 161 -15.58 6.06 18.28
N LEU A 162 -14.52 5.85 17.49
CA LEU A 162 -14.50 6.18 16.07
C LEU A 162 -15.34 5.09 15.42
N GLY A 163 -16.53 5.41 14.91
CA GLY A 163 -17.41 4.40 14.33
C GLY A 163 -16.68 3.58 13.25
N TRP A 164 -16.75 2.25 13.28
CA TRP A 164 -16.21 1.44 12.18
C TRP A 164 -17.19 1.47 11.00
N SER A 165 -17.25 2.59 10.30
CA SER A 165 -17.93 2.67 9.01
C SER A 165 -16.89 2.61 7.90
N SER A 166 -17.28 2.11 6.73
CA SER A 166 -16.44 2.18 5.53
C SER A 166 -16.00 3.62 5.23
N ALA A 167 -16.74 4.64 5.70
CA ALA A 167 -16.38 6.05 5.58
C ALA A 167 -15.25 6.47 6.53
N ILE A 168 -15.16 5.91 7.74
CA ILE A 168 -14.09 6.20 8.70
C ILE A 168 -12.81 5.46 8.31
N HIS A 169 -12.91 4.21 7.82
CA HIS A 169 -11.79 3.53 7.19
C HIS A 169 -11.23 4.33 6.00
N ARG A 170 -12.11 4.86 5.15
CA ARG A 170 -11.73 5.77 4.05
C ARG A 170 -11.14 7.09 4.53
N SER A 171 -11.74 7.74 5.54
CA SER A 171 -11.24 9.02 6.08
C SER A 171 -9.86 8.82 6.72
N ILE A 172 -9.68 7.79 7.55
CA ILE A 172 -8.40 7.43 8.15
C ILE A 172 -7.36 7.13 7.07
N ILE A 173 -7.66 6.31 6.06
CA ILE A 173 -6.74 6.05 4.95
C ILE A 173 -6.44 7.31 4.11
N SER A 174 -7.44 8.17 3.92
CA SER A 174 -7.29 9.42 3.14
C SER A 174 -6.47 10.48 3.87
N GLU A 175 -6.58 10.52 5.20
CA GLU A 175 -5.94 11.50 6.07
C GLU A 175 -4.55 11.02 6.52
N ILE A 176 -4.36 9.71 6.67
CA ILE A 176 -3.08 9.15 7.09
C ILE A 176 -2.07 9.30 5.97
N SER A 177 -1.08 10.09 6.31
CA SER A 177 0.07 10.38 5.50
C SER A 177 0.95 9.13 5.39
N LEU A 178 1.14 8.61 4.18
CA LEU A 178 2.15 7.57 3.89
C LEU A 178 3.59 8.15 3.93
N VAL A 179 3.74 9.42 4.30
CA VAL A 179 5.02 10.11 4.52
C VAL A 179 5.79 9.42 5.62
N GLY A 180 6.91 8.81 5.26
CA GLY A 180 7.75 8.06 6.19
C GLY A 180 7.26 6.63 6.43
N CYS A 181 6.33 6.12 5.61
CA CYS A 181 6.07 4.69 5.56
C CYS A 181 7.35 3.94 5.18
N GLN A 182 7.72 2.97 6.02
CA GLN A 182 8.92 2.12 5.89
C GLN A 182 8.55 0.70 5.49
N ASP A 183 7.27 0.44 5.21
CA ASP A 183 6.82 -0.87 4.77
C ASP A 183 7.53 -1.26 3.45
N PRO A 184 8.12 -2.47 3.37
CA PRO A 184 8.87 -2.88 2.18
C PRO A 184 8.08 -2.74 0.89
N ALA A 185 6.79 -3.11 0.89
CA ALA A 185 5.94 -3.05 -0.29
C ALA A 185 5.70 -1.60 -0.75
N PHE A 186 5.53 -0.67 0.19
CA PHE A 186 5.42 0.76 -0.14
C PHE A 186 6.75 1.35 -0.61
N VAL A 187 7.88 0.91 -0.03
CA VAL A 187 9.21 1.34 -0.46
C VAL A 187 9.52 0.89 -1.89
N GLU A 188 9.13 -0.34 -2.25
CA GLU A 188 9.22 -0.86 -3.62
C GLU A 188 8.41 0.00 -4.60
N LEU A 189 7.13 0.23 -4.29
CA LEU A 189 6.25 1.09 -5.08
C LEU A 189 6.86 2.49 -5.29
N ARG A 190 7.30 3.12 -4.19
CA ARG A 190 7.89 4.47 -4.24
C ARG A 190 9.15 4.48 -5.10
N SER A 191 10.02 3.49 -4.96
CA SER A 191 11.27 3.41 -5.72
C SER A 191 11.02 3.24 -7.22
N ALA A 192 10.05 2.40 -7.60
CA ALA A 192 9.65 2.23 -8.99
C ALA A 192 9.09 3.53 -9.58
N LEU A 193 8.17 4.20 -8.87
CA LEU A 193 7.60 5.49 -9.29
C LEU A 193 8.67 6.58 -9.41
N GLN A 194 9.68 6.61 -8.53
CA GLN A 194 10.81 7.53 -8.60
C GLN A 194 11.71 7.28 -9.81
N GLY A 195 11.92 6.01 -10.18
CA GLY A 195 12.65 5.65 -11.39
C GLY A 195 11.92 6.06 -12.68
N TRP A 196 10.60 5.86 -12.73
CA TRP A 196 9.79 6.17 -13.91
C TRP A 196 9.46 7.66 -14.07
N PHE A 197 9.31 8.35 -12.94
CA PHE A 197 8.92 9.75 -12.86
C PHE A 197 9.91 10.54 -12.00
N PRO A 198 11.20 10.61 -12.38
CA PRO A 198 12.19 11.35 -11.61
C PRO A 198 11.81 12.83 -11.56
N ARG A 199 12.05 13.47 -10.42
CA ARG A 199 11.95 14.93 -10.34
C ARG A 199 13.01 15.56 -11.24
N GLU A 200 12.64 16.65 -11.91
CA GLU A 200 13.63 17.52 -12.53
C GLU A 200 14.55 18.07 -11.43
N VAL A 201 15.82 17.73 -11.51
CA VAL A 201 16.86 18.39 -10.72
C VAL A 201 17.04 19.74 -11.39
N ASN A 202 16.42 20.79 -10.84
CA ASN A 202 16.77 22.16 -11.22
C ASN A 202 18.28 22.32 -10.95
N SER A 203 19.07 22.32 -12.03
CA SER A 203 20.49 22.62 -12.02
C SER A 203 20.70 24.13 -11.93
#